data_AF-A0A1N6RWC0-F1
#
_entry.id   AF-A0A1N6RWC0-F1
#
_cell.length_a   1.000
_cell.length_b   1.000
_cell.length_c   1.000
_cell.angle_alpha   90.00
_cell.angle_beta   90.00
_cell.angle_gamma   90.00
#
_symmetry.space_group_name_H-M   'P 1'
#
loop_
_entity.id
_entity.type
_entity.pdbx_description
1 polymer ?
#
loop_
_entity_poly.entity_id
_entity_poly.type
_entity_poly.pdbx_seq_one_letter_code
_entity_poly.pdbx_strand_id
1 'polypeptide(L)' 'MPLYSMKEIWTPLKWVGIKFFKTLDEGDYFVKVGNNPRKKIG' A
#
# COMPACT_ATOMS: atom_id res chain seq x y z
N MET A 1 -11.52 10.34 5.52
CA MET A 1 -11.25 9.56 4.30
C MET A 1 -12.36 8.54 4.18
N PRO A 2 -12.96 8.32 2.99
CA PRO A 2 -13.87 7.19 2.79
C PRO A 2 -13.21 5.93 3.34
N LEU A 3 -13.98 5.05 3.96
CA LEU A 3 -13.48 3.91 4.72
C LEU A 3 -12.96 2.80 3.79
N TYR A 4 -12.01 3.12 2.90
CA TYR A 4 -11.37 2.17 2.01
C TYR A 4 -10.69 1.10 2.87
N SER A 5 -11.21 -0.11 2.78
CA SER A 5 -10.65 -1.23 3.53
C SER A 5 -9.34 -1.64 2.85
N MET A 6 -8.22 -1.14 3.38
CA MET A 6 -6.88 -1.41 2.88
C MET A 6 -6.24 -2.55 3.66
N LYS A 7 -5.74 -3.56 2.94
CA LYS A 7 -4.89 -4.61 3.50
C LYS A 7 -3.43 -4.39 3.12
N GLU A 8 -2.55 -4.49 4.11
CA GLU A 8 -1.10 -4.53 3.85
C GLU A 8 -0.73 -5.91 3.28
N ILE A 9 0.05 -5.92 2.20
CA ILE A 9 0.61 -7.12 1.61
C ILE A 9 2.03 -7.29 2.15
N TRP A 10 2.28 -8.40 2.84
CA TRP A 10 3.63 -8.74 3.27
C TRP A 10 4.47 -9.14 2.05
N THR A 11 5.59 -8.46 1.84
CA THR A 11 6.55 -8.73 0.76
C THR A 11 7.97 -8.63 1.33
N PRO A 12 8.97 -9.31 0.72
CA PRO A 12 10.38 -9.17 1.11
C PRO A 12 10.87 -7.71 1.05
N LEU A 13 10.29 -6.92 0.13
CA LEU A 13 10.57 -5.49 -0.04
C LEU A 13 10.25 -4.65 1.21
N LYS A 14 9.44 -5.18 2.14
CA LYS A 14 9.18 -4.57 3.45
C LYS A 14 10.46 -4.39 4.27
N TRP A 15 11.44 -5.30 4.12
CA TRP A 15 12.74 -5.18 4.79
C TRP A 15 13.57 -4.02 4.26
N VAL A 16 13.38 -3.65 3.00
CA VAL A 16 14.04 -2.51 2.34
C VAL A 16 13.22 -1.22 2.51
N GLY A 17 12.17 -1.23 3.34
CA GLY A 17 11.34 -0.07 3.62
C GLY A 17 10.23 0.20 2.60
N ILE A 18 9.96 -0.73 1.69
CA ILE A 18 8.87 -0.63 0.71
C ILE A 18 7.68 -1.46 1.19
N LYS A 19 6.57 -0.79 1.50
CA LYS A 19 5.32 -1.43 1.94
C LYS A 19 4.28 -1.36 0.84
N PHE A 20 3.64 -2.49 0.56
CA PHE A 20 2.54 -2.61 -0.39
C PHE A 20 1.21 -2.69 0.35
N PHE A 21 0.21 -2.02 -0.18
CA PHE A 21 -1.17 -2.09 0.30
C PHE A 21 -2.08 -2.32 -0.89
N LYS A 22 -3.21 -2.95 -0.64
CA LYS A 22 -4.26 -3.18 -1.62
C LYS A 22 -5.60 -2.76 -1.03
N THR A 23 -6.40 -2.03 -1.79
CA THR A 23 -7.81 -1.78 -1.43
C THR A 23 -8.66 -3.00 -1.76
N LEU A 24 -9.54 -3.37 -0.82
CA LEU A 24 -10.49 -4.46 -1.01
C LEU A 24 -11.62 -4.09 -1.99
N ASP A 25 -11.99 -2.81 -2.02
CA ASP A 25 -13.17 -2.34 -2.76
C ASP A 25 -12.88 -2.08 -4.25
N GLU A 26 -11.81 -1.35 -4.58
CA GLU A 26 -11.47 -0.97 -5.97
C GLU A 26 -10.34 -1.81 -6.57
N GLY A 27 -9.66 -2.64 -5.77
CA GLY A 27 -8.51 -3.44 -6.24
C GLY A 27 -7.26 -2.62 -6.54
N ASP A 28 -7.23 -1.34 -6.20
CA ASP A 28 -6.08 -0.46 -6.37
C ASP A 28 -4.91 -0.91 -5.49
N TYR A 29 -3.71 -0.71 -6.01
CA TYR A 29 -2.48 -0.92 -5.27
C TYR A 29 -1.95 0.40 -4.75
N PHE A 30 -1.37 0.37 -3.56
CA PHE A 30 -0.66 1.50 -3.00
C PHE A 30 0.72 1.04 -2.55
N VAL A 31 1.70 1.92 -2.76
CA VAL A 31 3.05 1.70 -2.29
C VAL A 31 3.46 2.83 -1.36
N LYS A 32 4.14 2.47 -0.29
CA LYS A 32 4.82 3.38 0.61
C LYS A 32 6.30 3.05 0.62
N VAL A 33 7.14 3.99 0.22
CA VAL A 33 8.60 3.84 0.25
C VAL A 33 9.17 4.70 1.37
N GLY A 34 9.66 4.08 2.43
CA GLY A 34 10.24 4.75 3.58
C GLY A 34 9.26 5.71 4.26
N ASN A 35 9.68 6.97 4.41
CA ASN A 35 8.88 8.02 5.03
C ASN A 35 7.98 8.80 4.05
N ASN A 36 7.96 8.43 2.77
CA ASN A 36 7.10 9.09 1.80
C ASN A 36 5.61 8.78 2.04
N PRO A 37 4.71 9.70 1.65
CA PRO A 37 3.28 9.43 1.64
C PRO A 37 2.96 8.24 0.72
N ARG A 38 1.88 7.51 1.04
CA ARG A 38 1.41 6.38 0.22
C ARG A 38 1.04 6.91 -1.16
N LYS A 39 1.57 6.29 -2.22
CA LYS A 39 1.22 6.59 -3.61
C LYS A 39 0.33 5.48 -4.15
N LYS A 40 -0.75 5.85 -4.83
CA LYS A 40 -1.55 4.92 -5.63
C LYS A 40 -0.72 4.47 -6.83
N ILE A 41 -0.64 3.17 -7.02
CA ILE A 41 -0.17 2.52 -8.24
C ILE A 41 -1.46 2.07 -8.93
N GLY A 42 -1.86 2.87 -9.92
CA GLY A 42 -3.04 2.72 -10.75
C GLY A 42 -2.79 3.44 -12.05
#